data_AF-A0A929WX48-F1
#
_entry.id   AF-A0A929WX48-F1
#
_cell.length_a   1.000
_cell.length_b   1.000
_cell.length_c   1.000
_cell.angle_alpha   90.00
_cell.angle_beta   90.00
_cell.angle_gamma   90.00
#
_symmetry.space_group_name_H-M   'P 1'
#
loop_
_entity.id
_entity.type
_entity.pdbx_description
1 polymer ?
#
loop_
_entity_poly.entity_id
_entity_poly.type
_entity_poly.pdbx_seq_one_letter_code
_entity_poly.pdbx_strand_id
1 'polypeptide(L)'
;MTVSQYAASCARYYADVADVGYSQPDRWTFYDQSDWDGWLIQSPANADCSALVAGCYNLAAHHEWGEPFTAGYFPRSTWTGSMRDECAQRNFADISDQWTGNEPDGGFEIGDIVLSEEASGGRGHVAMVTGLGPTILSEAWIAEDGSIDGYLGDQTGSEVRSIEYNQHPYTQAAAWTHCLRRRDNHGSSAPS
;
A
#
# COMPACT_ATOMS: atom_id res chain seq x y z
N MET A 1 0.61 1.02 18.21
CA MET A 1 1.06 1.86 17.06
C MET A 1 -0.22 2.49 16.48
N THR A 2 -0.20 3.44 15.53
CA THR A 2 -1.46 3.68 14.78
C THR A 2 -1.64 2.59 13.72
N VAL A 3 -2.87 2.34 13.27
CA VAL A 3 -3.10 1.36 12.17
C VAL A 3 -2.30 1.73 10.93
N SER A 4 -2.23 3.01 10.57
CA SER A 4 -1.43 3.47 9.44
C SER A 4 0.07 3.26 9.61
N GLN A 5 0.61 3.49 10.80
CA GLN A 5 2.02 3.19 11.11
C GLN A 5 2.31 1.69 11.04
N TYR A 6 1.40 0.84 11.54
CA TYR A 6 1.60 -0.61 11.49
C TYR A 6 1.48 -1.14 10.05
N ALA A 7 0.49 -0.68 9.29
CA ALA A 7 0.33 -1.01 7.88
C ALA A 7 1.59 -0.63 7.08
N ALA A 8 2.16 0.54 7.33
CA ALA A 8 3.41 0.97 6.72
C ALA A 8 4.59 0.07 7.09
N SER A 9 4.66 -0.39 8.34
CA SER A 9 5.69 -1.34 8.77
C SER A 9 5.56 -2.70 8.08
N CYS A 10 4.33 -3.21 7.89
CA CYS A 10 4.07 -4.42 7.11
C CYS A 10 4.49 -4.24 5.65
N ALA A 11 4.06 -3.14 5.01
CA ALA A 11 4.41 -2.86 3.61
C ALA A 11 5.93 -2.77 3.43
N ARG A 12 6.64 -2.16 4.38
CA ARG A 12 8.10 -2.11 4.38
C ARG A 12 8.74 -3.48 4.54
N TYR A 13 8.21 -4.30 5.44
CA TYR A 13 8.68 -5.67 5.65
C TYR A 13 8.53 -6.52 4.37
N TYR A 14 7.37 -6.48 3.71
CA TYR A 14 7.16 -7.24 2.48
C TYR A 14 8.02 -6.74 1.31
N ALA A 15 8.32 -5.44 1.28
CA ALA A 15 9.15 -4.83 0.25
C ALA A 15 10.65 -5.10 0.40
N ASP A 16 11.16 -5.22 1.63
CA ASP A 16 12.61 -5.21 1.86
C ASP A 16 13.15 -6.51 2.47
N VAL A 17 12.27 -7.36 3.04
CA VAL A 17 12.69 -8.50 3.86
C VAL A 17 12.01 -9.80 3.45
N ALA A 18 10.71 -9.77 3.17
CA ALA A 18 9.97 -10.97 2.80
C ALA A 18 10.24 -11.37 1.33
N ASP A 19 10.06 -12.65 1.05
CA ASP A 19 10.20 -13.24 -0.28
C ASP A 19 8.83 -13.23 -0.99
N VAL A 20 8.47 -12.04 -1.50
CA VAL A 20 7.17 -11.73 -2.12
C VAL A 20 7.35 -11.12 -3.50
N GLY A 21 6.84 -11.78 -4.54
CA GLY A 21 6.87 -11.29 -5.93
C GLY A 21 5.62 -10.53 -6.35
N TYR A 22 5.57 -10.15 -7.63
CA TYR A 22 4.39 -9.50 -8.24
C TYR A 22 3.52 -10.49 -9.02
N SER A 23 2.23 -10.58 -8.72
CA SER A 23 1.24 -11.28 -9.55
C SER A 23 -0.18 -10.79 -9.23
N GLN A 24 -0.99 -10.56 -10.26
CA GLN A 24 -2.42 -10.26 -10.13
C GLN A 24 -3.28 -11.51 -9.89
N PRO A 25 -3.05 -12.67 -10.53
CA PRO A 25 -3.78 -13.90 -10.20
C PRO A 25 -3.63 -14.34 -8.74
N ASP A 26 -2.40 -14.27 -8.20
CA ASP A 26 -2.05 -14.76 -6.86
C ASP A 26 -1.82 -13.62 -5.84
N ARG A 27 -2.37 -12.43 -6.12
CA ARG A 27 -2.18 -11.14 -5.42
C ARG A 27 -2.43 -11.11 -3.90
N TRP A 28 -3.09 -12.12 -3.33
CA TRP A 28 -3.40 -12.19 -1.89
C TRP A 28 -2.59 -13.25 -1.14
N THR A 29 -1.74 -14.01 -1.85
CA THR A 29 -1.01 -15.11 -1.24
C THR A 29 -0.07 -14.66 -0.12
N PHE A 30 0.51 -13.45 -0.19
CA PHE A 30 1.33 -12.90 0.90
C PHE A 30 0.52 -12.73 2.20
N TYR A 31 -0.72 -12.26 2.10
CA TYR A 31 -1.61 -12.04 3.23
C TYR A 31 -2.12 -13.37 3.80
N ASP A 32 -2.52 -14.30 2.93
CA ASP A 32 -3.04 -15.61 3.33
C ASP A 32 -1.97 -16.51 3.98
N GLN A 33 -0.70 -16.26 3.65
CA GLN A 33 0.46 -17.00 4.17
C GLN A 33 1.15 -16.30 5.35
N SER A 34 0.57 -15.22 5.87
CA SER A 34 1.08 -14.51 7.03
C SER A 34 0.39 -14.89 8.34
N ASP A 35 1.10 -14.72 9.45
CA ASP A 35 0.56 -14.91 10.79
C ASP A 35 -0.20 -13.67 11.31
N TRP A 36 -0.63 -13.74 12.57
CA TRP A 36 -1.37 -12.67 13.26
C TRP A 36 -0.61 -11.33 13.25
N ASP A 37 0.71 -11.38 13.37
CA ASP A 37 1.59 -10.21 13.44
C ASP A 37 2.07 -9.76 12.05
N GLY A 38 1.53 -10.34 10.97
CA GLY A 38 1.89 -10.00 9.59
C GLY A 38 3.25 -10.53 9.14
N TRP A 39 3.85 -11.49 9.83
CA TRP A 39 5.06 -12.15 9.36
C TRP A 39 4.72 -13.21 8.33
N LEU A 40 5.49 -13.27 7.24
CA LEU A 40 5.32 -14.33 6.24
C LEU A 40 5.83 -15.67 6.82
N ILE A 41 4.92 -16.63 7.02
CA ILE A 41 5.25 -17.94 7.61
C ILE A 41 5.28 -19.07 6.58
N GLN A 42 4.72 -18.84 5.39
CA GLN A 42 4.86 -19.72 4.22
C GLN A 42 5.38 -18.88 3.05
N SER A 43 6.50 -19.30 2.48
CA SER A 43 7.28 -18.57 1.48
C SER A 43 7.60 -19.50 0.32
N PRO A 44 7.70 -19.03 -0.94
CA PRO A 44 7.45 -17.65 -1.40
C PRO A 44 5.95 -17.29 -1.52
N ALA A 45 5.68 -15.99 -1.67
CA ALA A 45 4.32 -15.47 -1.92
C ALA A 45 4.30 -14.39 -3.02
N ASN A 46 3.12 -13.89 -3.36
CA ASN A 46 2.89 -12.83 -4.34
C ASN A 46 1.93 -11.76 -3.82
N ALA A 47 2.09 -10.55 -4.35
CA ALA A 47 1.19 -9.42 -4.18
C ALA A 47 0.97 -8.68 -5.50
N ASP A 48 -0.08 -7.87 -5.59
CA ASP A 48 -0.15 -6.75 -6.53
C ASP A 48 -0.18 -5.42 -5.77
N CYS A 49 -0.05 -4.29 -6.48
CA CYS A 49 0.03 -2.96 -5.87
C CYS A 49 -1.13 -2.69 -4.88
N SER A 50 -2.35 -3.01 -5.30
CA SER A 50 -3.56 -2.75 -4.52
C SER A 50 -3.75 -3.73 -3.36
N ALA A 51 -3.44 -5.01 -3.57
CA ALA A 51 -3.55 -6.06 -2.59
C ALA A 51 -2.48 -5.91 -1.51
N LEU A 52 -1.26 -5.49 -1.86
CA LEU A 52 -0.22 -5.17 -0.88
C LEU A 52 -0.72 -4.09 0.09
N VAL A 53 -1.21 -2.96 -0.44
CA VAL A 53 -1.69 -1.84 0.37
C VAL A 53 -2.91 -2.23 1.21
N ALA A 54 -3.94 -2.82 0.58
CA ALA A 54 -5.16 -3.23 1.26
C ALA A 54 -4.90 -4.32 2.31
N GLY A 55 -4.06 -5.32 2.00
CA GLY A 55 -3.68 -6.40 2.89
C GLY A 55 -2.85 -5.93 4.08
N CYS A 56 -1.92 -4.99 3.89
CA CYS A 56 -1.19 -4.39 5.01
C CYS A 56 -2.12 -3.63 5.96
N TYR A 57 -3.13 -2.93 5.43
CA TYR A 57 -4.17 -2.31 6.27
C TYR A 57 -5.08 -3.34 6.95
N ASN A 58 -5.35 -4.49 6.32
CA ASN A 58 -6.08 -5.58 6.96
C ASN A 58 -5.29 -6.17 8.13
N LEU A 59 -3.99 -6.42 7.95
CA LEU A 59 -3.08 -6.89 9.03
C LEU A 59 -3.02 -5.88 10.17
N ALA A 60 -2.93 -4.59 9.85
CA ALA A 60 -2.87 -3.54 10.86
C ALA A 60 -4.17 -3.37 11.64
N ALA A 61 -5.33 -3.37 10.98
CA ALA A 61 -6.63 -3.31 11.64
C ALA A 61 -6.84 -4.51 12.57
N HIS A 62 -6.43 -5.68 12.10
CA HIS A 62 -6.42 -6.89 12.89
C HIS A 62 -5.53 -6.80 14.13
N HIS A 63 -4.27 -6.41 13.95
CA HIS A 63 -3.29 -6.34 15.03
C HIS A 63 -3.61 -5.25 16.06
N GLU A 64 -3.97 -4.04 15.61
CA GLU A 64 -4.15 -2.89 16.50
C GLU A 64 -5.58 -2.76 17.06
N TRP A 65 -6.61 -3.29 16.38
CA TRP A 65 -7.99 -3.21 16.85
C TRP A 65 -8.59 -4.56 17.23
N GLY A 66 -7.92 -5.68 16.94
CA GLY A 66 -8.47 -7.02 17.19
C GLY A 66 -9.60 -7.41 16.23
N GLU A 67 -9.75 -6.71 15.10
CA GLU A 67 -10.72 -7.07 14.06
C GLU A 67 -10.44 -8.48 13.54
N PRO A 68 -11.43 -9.38 13.42
CA PRO A 68 -11.18 -10.71 12.87
C PRO A 68 -10.61 -10.62 11.44
N PHE A 69 -9.61 -11.45 11.12
CA PHE A 69 -9.07 -11.61 9.75
C PHE A 69 -10.19 -11.79 8.71
N THR A 70 -11.27 -12.47 9.11
CA THR A 70 -12.43 -12.78 8.26
C THR A 70 -13.36 -11.60 8.00
N ALA A 71 -13.33 -10.55 8.83
CA ALA A 71 -14.10 -9.33 8.61
C ALA A 71 -13.52 -8.51 7.45
N GLY A 72 -12.19 -8.57 7.27
CA GLY A 72 -11.45 -7.97 6.16
C GLY A 72 -11.67 -6.47 6.08
N TYR A 73 -10.81 -5.68 6.75
CA TYR A 73 -10.96 -4.23 6.81
C TYR A 73 -11.24 -3.65 5.41
N PHE A 74 -10.36 -3.89 4.44
CA PHE A 74 -10.59 -3.77 3.00
C PHE A 74 -11.06 -5.10 2.37
N PRO A 75 -12.00 -5.07 1.40
CA PRO A 75 -12.43 -6.27 0.69
C PRO A 75 -11.32 -6.80 -0.22
N ARG A 76 -11.26 -8.12 -0.42
CA ARG A 76 -10.30 -8.72 -1.38
C ARG A 76 -10.53 -8.30 -2.84
N SER A 77 -11.73 -7.82 -3.15
CA SER A 77 -12.07 -7.22 -4.44
C SER A 77 -11.51 -5.81 -4.65
N THR A 78 -10.89 -5.19 -3.63
CA THR A 78 -10.25 -3.88 -3.78
C THR A 78 -9.23 -3.93 -4.90
N TRP A 79 -9.23 -2.98 -5.82
CA TRP A 79 -8.21 -2.82 -6.85
C TRP A 79 -7.90 -1.34 -7.02
N THR A 80 -6.91 -0.98 -7.84
CA THR A 80 -6.45 0.41 -7.97
C THR A 80 -7.57 1.41 -8.26
N GLY A 81 -8.52 1.06 -9.13
CA GLY A 81 -9.66 1.92 -9.47
C GLY A 81 -10.81 1.94 -8.46
N SER A 82 -10.83 1.06 -7.45
CA SER A 82 -11.77 1.15 -6.33
C SER A 82 -11.13 1.73 -5.07
N MET A 83 -9.80 1.87 -5.04
CA MET A 83 -9.03 2.21 -3.84
C MET A 83 -9.52 3.49 -3.15
N ARG A 84 -9.80 4.54 -3.94
CA ARG A 84 -10.27 5.83 -3.40
C ARG A 84 -11.62 5.70 -2.68
N ASP A 85 -12.59 5.04 -3.31
CA ASP A 85 -13.92 4.82 -2.73
C ASP A 85 -13.86 3.91 -1.50
N GLU A 86 -13.03 2.86 -1.55
CA GLU A 86 -12.83 1.96 -0.40
C GLU A 86 -12.17 2.71 0.78
N CYS A 87 -11.19 3.58 0.51
CA CYS A 87 -10.56 4.42 1.53
C CYS A 87 -11.55 5.43 2.14
N ALA A 88 -12.40 6.07 1.33
CA ALA A 88 -13.41 7.01 1.82
C ALA A 88 -14.39 6.35 2.80
N GLN A 89 -14.76 5.09 2.56
CA GLN A 89 -15.60 4.29 3.47
C GLN A 89 -14.88 3.90 4.79
N ARG A 90 -13.57 4.12 4.85
CA ARG A 90 -12.64 3.62 5.89
C ARG A 90 -11.92 4.73 6.64
N ASN A 91 -12.57 5.89 6.72
CA ASN A 91 -12.07 7.05 7.45
C ASN A 91 -10.74 7.60 6.91
N PHE A 92 -10.49 7.45 5.62
CA PHE A 92 -9.44 8.20 4.92
C PHE A 92 -10.02 9.52 4.37
N ALA A 93 -9.19 10.55 4.33
CA ALA A 93 -9.42 11.76 3.57
C ALA A 93 -8.51 11.71 2.33
N ASP A 94 -9.05 12.12 1.19
CA ASP A 94 -8.20 12.53 0.08
C ASP A 94 -7.67 13.94 0.38
N ILE A 95 -6.34 14.08 0.46
CA ILE A 95 -5.67 15.35 0.73
C ILE A 95 -4.97 15.87 -0.53
N SER A 96 -5.41 15.42 -1.72
CA SER A 96 -4.83 15.85 -2.99
C SER A 96 -5.21 17.26 -3.44
N ASP A 97 -6.25 17.85 -2.85
CA ASP A 97 -6.83 19.10 -3.30
C ASP A 97 -5.87 20.29 -3.25
N GLN A 98 -4.75 20.17 -2.54
CA GLN A 98 -3.69 21.17 -2.49
C GLN A 98 -2.33 20.48 -2.60
N TRP A 99 -1.90 20.13 -3.82
CA TRP A 99 -0.52 19.71 -4.06
C TRP A 99 0.35 20.93 -4.38
N THR A 100 1.37 21.18 -3.56
CA THR A 100 2.43 22.12 -3.91
C THR A 100 3.53 21.36 -4.64
N GLY A 101 3.56 21.49 -5.97
CA GLY A 101 4.46 20.70 -6.81
C GLY A 101 3.98 19.25 -6.89
N ASN A 102 4.80 18.30 -6.40
CA ASN A 102 4.50 16.86 -6.43
C ASN A 102 4.22 16.28 -5.04
N GLU A 103 3.95 17.10 -4.02
CA GLU A 103 3.67 16.63 -2.66
C GLU A 103 2.38 17.28 -2.14
N PRO A 104 1.60 16.59 -1.29
CA PRO A 104 0.46 17.20 -0.63
C PRO A 104 0.92 18.33 0.30
N ASP A 105 0.11 19.37 0.40
CA ASP A 105 0.33 20.46 1.37
C ASP A 105 0.41 19.90 2.80
N GLY A 106 1.42 20.37 3.55
CA GLY A 106 1.74 19.81 4.86
C GLY A 106 2.64 18.56 4.80
N GLY A 107 2.98 18.07 3.61
CA GLY A 107 3.88 16.94 3.38
C GLY A 107 3.20 15.58 3.60
N PHE A 108 3.95 14.52 3.30
CA PHE A 108 3.51 13.14 3.52
C PHE A 108 3.54 12.71 4.99
N GLU A 109 2.74 11.72 5.32
CA GLU A 109 2.76 10.98 6.57
C GLU A 109 2.95 9.48 6.34
N ILE A 110 3.51 8.80 7.35
CA ILE A 110 3.62 7.35 7.34
C ILE A 110 2.22 6.73 7.23
N GLY A 111 2.06 5.80 6.30
CA GLY A 111 0.80 5.11 6.00
C GLY A 111 -0.08 5.85 4.98
N ASP A 112 0.29 7.04 4.51
CA ASP A 112 -0.38 7.65 3.37
C ASP A 112 -0.37 6.70 2.17
N ILE A 113 -1.49 6.63 1.48
CA ILE A 113 -1.62 5.87 0.23
C ILE A 113 -1.48 6.85 -0.92
N VAL A 114 -0.45 6.68 -1.73
CA VAL A 114 -0.23 7.48 -2.95
C VAL A 114 -0.81 6.71 -4.13
N LEU A 115 -1.79 7.30 -4.80
CA LEU A 115 -2.59 6.64 -5.83
C LEU A 115 -2.45 7.38 -7.16
N SER A 116 -2.26 6.61 -8.23
CA SER A 116 -2.33 7.05 -9.62
C SER A 116 -3.59 6.42 -10.23
N GLU A 117 -4.73 7.07 -10.03
CA GLU A 117 -6.05 6.58 -10.45
C GLU A 117 -6.28 6.88 -11.93
N GLU A 118 -6.52 5.85 -12.76
CA GLU A 118 -6.75 6.02 -14.21
C GLU A 118 -7.94 6.94 -14.51
N ALA A 119 -9.02 6.83 -13.74
CA ALA A 119 -10.21 7.67 -13.89
C ALA A 119 -9.94 9.17 -13.67
N SER A 120 -8.88 9.50 -12.93
CA SER A 120 -8.41 10.86 -12.67
C SER A 120 -7.19 11.25 -13.55
N GLY A 121 -6.90 10.47 -14.60
CA GLY A 121 -5.80 10.74 -15.54
C GLY A 121 -4.45 10.14 -15.13
N GLY A 122 -4.43 9.29 -14.12
CA GLY A 122 -3.26 8.52 -13.69
C GLY A 122 -2.98 7.29 -14.56
N ARG A 123 -2.23 6.33 -14.00
CA ARG A 123 -1.66 5.17 -14.70
C ARG A 123 -2.09 3.81 -14.12
N GLY A 124 -2.92 3.79 -13.09
CA GLY A 124 -3.42 2.56 -12.48
C GLY A 124 -2.44 1.92 -11.50
N HIS A 125 -1.94 2.68 -10.52
CA HIS A 125 -0.96 2.17 -9.53
C HIS A 125 -1.18 2.76 -8.15
N VAL A 126 -0.74 2.08 -7.11
CA VAL A 126 -0.83 2.53 -5.73
C VAL A 126 0.38 2.07 -4.92
N ALA A 127 0.87 2.95 -4.04
CA ALA A 127 1.97 2.67 -3.13
C ALA A 127 1.67 3.24 -1.74
N MET A 128 2.40 2.79 -0.72
CA MET A 128 2.26 3.29 0.66
C MET A 128 3.52 4.05 1.08
N VAL A 129 3.35 5.20 1.74
CA VAL A 129 4.46 5.92 2.37
C VAL A 129 4.93 5.17 3.61
N THR A 130 6.17 4.70 3.60
CA THR A 130 6.75 3.88 4.69
C THR A 130 7.96 4.51 5.37
N GLY A 131 8.43 5.65 4.88
CA GLY A 131 9.52 6.42 5.48
C GLY A 131 9.40 7.91 5.19
N LEU A 132 9.92 8.74 6.09
CA LEU A 132 10.02 10.19 5.93
C LEU A 132 11.48 10.63 6.12
N GLY A 133 11.92 11.61 5.32
CA GLY A 133 13.28 12.18 5.37
C GLY A 133 14.41 11.24 4.91
N PRO A 134 14.48 10.78 3.64
CA PRO A 134 13.59 11.09 2.50
C PRO A 134 12.26 10.33 2.53
N THR A 135 11.27 10.80 1.77
CA THR A 135 9.99 10.08 1.62
C THR A 135 10.22 8.77 0.87
N ILE A 136 9.84 7.64 1.47
CA ILE A 136 9.95 6.30 0.88
C ILE A 136 8.56 5.75 0.59
N LEU A 137 8.39 5.19 -0.61
CA LEU A 137 7.25 4.38 -0.99
C LEU A 137 7.62 2.90 -0.94
N SER A 138 6.76 2.08 -0.34
CA SER A 138 6.80 0.62 -0.51
C SER A 138 5.63 0.19 -1.41
N GLU A 139 5.93 -0.63 -2.39
CA GLU A 139 5.01 -0.96 -3.49
C GLU A 139 5.26 -2.37 -4.03
N ALA A 140 4.22 -2.95 -4.64
CA ALA A 140 4.36 -4.02 -5.62
C ALA A 140 4.19 -3.39 -7.01
N TRP A 141 5.26 -3.32 -7.78
CA TRP A 141 5.38 -2.54 -9.01
C TRP A 141 4.82 -3.28 -10.23
N ILE A 142 5.59 -4.18 -10.82
CA ILE A 142 5.23 -5.05 -11.94
C ILE A 142 6.33 -6.11 -12.07
N ALA A 143 6.02 -7.27 -12.66
CA ALA A 143 7.03 -8.28 -13.01
C ALA A 143 8.11 -7.69 -13.93
N GLU A 144 9.36 -8.15 -13.83
CA GLU A 144 10.48 -7.65 -14.65
C GLU A 144 10.26 -7.73 -16.17
N ASP A 145 9.47 -8.71 -16.62
CA ASP A 145 9.09 -8.91 -18.02
C ASP A 145 7.92 -8.02 -18.47
N GLY A 146 7.39 -7.19 -17.57
CA GLY A 146 6.23 -6.32 -17.77
C GLY A 146 4.90 -7.06 -17.72
N SER A 147 4.87 -8.33 -17.32
CA SER A 147 3.65 -9.10 -17.17
C SER A 147 2.92 -8.79 -15.86
N ILE A 148 1.65 -9.16 -15.82
CA ILE A 148 0.82 -9.08 -14.62
C ILE A 148 0.76 -10.40 -13.85
N ASP A 149 1.45 -11.44 -14.34
CA ASP A 149 1.44 -12.80 -13.80
C ASP A 149 2.89 -13.28 -13.62
N GLY A 150 3.61 -12.55 -12.77
CA GLY A 150 4.99 -12.86 -12.43
C GLY A 150 5.11 -14.13 -11.60
N TYR A 151 6.31 -14.69 -11.57
CA TYR A 151 6.58 -15.91 -10.81
C TYR A 151 6.50 -15.67 -9.30
N LEU A 152 6.07 -16.70 -8.58
CA LEU A 152 5.92 -16.68 -7.12
C LEU A 152 7.26 -16.36 -6.43
N GLY A 153 7.29 -15.27 -5.65
CA GLY A 153 8.49 -14.80 -4.93
C GLY A 153 9.54 -14.14 -5.81
N ASP A 154 9.27 -13.89 -7.09
CA ASP A 154 10.27 -13.32 -7.97
C ASP A 154 10.59 -11.88 -7.59
N GLN A 155 11.89 -11.58 -7.50
CA GLN A 155 12.46 -10.32 -7.03
C GLN A 155 13.62 -9.83 -7.92
N THR A 156 13.86 -10.45 -9.07
CA THR A 156 15.01 -10.08 -9.91
C THR A 156 14.88 -8.70 -10.57
N GLY A 157 13.65 -8.16 -10.65
CA GLY A 157 13.34 -6.83 -11.17
C GLY A 157 12.95 -5.78 -10.13
N SER A 158 13.01 -6.11 -8.84
CA SER A 158 12.44 -5.29 -7.75
C SER A 158 10.91 -5.16 -7.87
N GLU A 159 10.26 -6.29 -8.08
CA GLU A 159 8.81 -6.48 -8.22
C GLU A 159 8.05 -5.95 -7.01
N VAL A 160 8.53 -6.23 -5.80
CA VAL A 160 8.03 -5.65 -4.55
C VAL A 160 9.22 -4.96 -3.89
N ARG A 161 9.10 -3.66 -3.61
CA ARG A 161 10.29 -2.86 -3.27
C ARG A 161 9.96 -1.63 -2.47
N SER A 162 10.99 -1.07 -1.85
CA SER A 162 10.99 0.31 -1.37
C SER A 162 11.81 1.21 -2.30
N ILE A 163 11.28 2.39 -2.60
CA ILE A 163 11.90 3.38 -3.49
C ILE A 163 11.68 4.80 -2.95
N GLU A 164 12.66 5.68 -3.11
CA GLU A 164 12.47 7.10 -2.77
C GLU A 164 11.38 7.70 -3.66
N TYR A 165 10.47 8.47 -3.05
CA TYR A 165 9.35 9.10 -3.74
C TYR A 165 9.80 9.91 -4.96
N ASN A 166 10.86 10.71 -4.81
CA ASN A 166 11.43 11.54 -5.87
C ASN A 166 12.05 10.72 -7.04
N GLN A 167 12.45 9.47 -6.80
CA GLN A 167 13.02 8.57 -7.79
C GLN A 167 11.96 7.74 -8.50
N HIS A 168 10.76 7.65 -7.94
CA HIS A 168 9.68 6.86 -8.53
C HIS A 168 9.30 7.39 -9.93
N PRO A 169 9.16 6.53 -10.96
CA PRO A 169 8.84 6.96 -12.32
C PRO A 169 7.57 7.80 -12.42
N TYR A 170 6.56 7.53 -11.58
CA TYR A 170 5.31 8.29 -11.59
C TYR A 170 5.42 9.64 -10.90
N THR A 171 6.38 9.82 -10.00
CA THR A 171 6.71 11.14 -9.47
C THR A 171 7.40 11.98 -10.52
N GLN A 172 8.38 11.41 -11.23
CA GLN A 172 9.09 12.10 -12.32
C GLN A 172 8.15 12.49 -13.47
N ALA A 173 7.12 11.69 -13.71
CA ALA A 173 6.12 11.94 -14.73
C ALA A 173 4.91 12.78 -14.26
N ALA A 174 4.90 13.26 -13.00
CA ALA A 174 3.76 13.95 -12.38
C ALA A 174 2.43 13.21 -12.58
N ALA A 175 2.45 11.88 -12.38
CA ALA A 175 1.34 10.97 -12.70
C ALA A 175 0.56 10.49 -11.47
N TRP A 176 0.96 10.89 -10.26
CA TRP A 176 0.17 10.66 -9.06
C TRP A 176 -1.04 11.60 -9.04
N THR A 177 -2.19 11.08 -8.63
CA THR A 177 -3.46 11.82 -8.67
C THR A 177 -4.04 12.06 -7.28
N HIS A 178 -3.80 11.15 -6.33
CA HIS A 178 -4.33 11.26 -4.97
C HIS A 178 -3.29 10.95 -3.90
N CYS A 179 -3.48 11.55 -2.74
CA CYS A 179 -2.86 11.12 -1.49
C CYS A 179 -3.98 10.86 -0.50
N LEU A 180 -4.19 9.60 -0.12
CA LEU A 180 -5.25 9.19 0.78
C LEU A 180 -4.67 9.00 2.18
N ARG A 181 -5.03 9.90 3.10
CA ARG A 181 -4.54 9.93 4.47
C ARG A 181 -5.60 9.44 5.43
N ARG A 182 -5.22 8.53 6.33
CA ARG A 182 -6.10 8.08 7.40
C ARG A 182 -6.30 9.21 8.42
N ARG A 183 -7.55 9.55 8.77
CA ARG A 183 -7.85 10.75 9.58
C ARG A 183 -7.42 10.66 11.05
N ASP A 184 -7.24 9.45 11.58
CA ASP A 184 -6.81 9.17 12.95
C ASP A 184 -5.30 8.85 13.05
N ASN A 185 -4.51 9.11 12.00
CA ASN A 185 -3.08 8.80 11.92
C ASN A 185 -2.22 9.52 12.99
N HIS A 186 -2.73 10.61 13.57
CA HIS A 186 -2.08 11.35 14.65
C HIS A 186 -2.43 10.87 16.07
N GLY A 187 -3.17 9.78 16.20
CA GLY A 187 -3.61 9.26 17.50
C GLY A 187 -4.55 10.25 18.20
N SER A 188 -5.85 10.16 17.93
CA SER A 188 -6.85 10.61 18.90
C SER A 188 -8.07 9.70 18.86
N SER A 189 -8.41 9.22 20.06
CA SER A 189 -9.60 8.48 20.51
C SER A 189 -10.49 7.86 19.43
N ALA A 190 -10.57 6.52 19.46
CA ALA A 190 -11.63 5.75 18.82
C ALA A 190 -13.00 6.45 18.98
N PRO A 191 -13.86 6.45 17.95
CA PRO A 191 -15.20 7.00 18.08
C PRO A 191 -15.95 6.26 19.20
N SER A 192 -16.48 7.03 20.15
CA SER A 192 -17.40 6.57 21.20
C SER A 192 -18.72 6.08 20.62
#